data_AF-A0A7I7JWX7-F1
#
_entry.id   AF-A0A7I7JWX7-F1
#
_cell.length_a   1.000
_cell.length_b   1.000
_cell.length_c   1.000
_cell.angle_alpha   90.00
_cell.angle_beta   90.00
_cell.angle_gamma   90.00
#
_symmetry.space_group_name_H-M   'P 1'
#
loop_
_entity.id
_entity.type
_entity.pdbx_description
1 polymer ?
#
loop_
_entity_poly.entity_id
_entity_poly.type
_entity_poly.pdbx_seq_one_letter_code
_entity_poly.pdbx_strand_id
1 'polypeptide(L)'
;MDQDMDAKSLEMLEDTLRKTMLSASGPELDTALAELGWAEMLSDIPDLAIPLVFRLLGETGAHASVLNDVMLETIGGLPGGTPPMPYTGGGWVVWERIPSDDCPTLGGLPLRGVPDGELMRMGEARRAVGWWLVGSARAMLNLARRHALDRVQFGRPIAGFQAIRHRLAETLVAIEGAEATLQLPGTESADLTAMLAKAAAGKAALTAARHCQQVLGGIGFTAEHDLHVHVQRALVLDGLLGNAKELTRKAGAGLRARGSVPRLAHL
;
A
#
# COMPACT_ATOMS: atom_id res chain seq x y z
N MET A 1 -26.01 2.58 15.49
CA MET A 1 -25.54 3.81 16.16
C MET A 1 -24.67 4.48 15.13
N ASP A 2 -25.22 5.55 14.56
CA ASP A 2 -24.77 6.42 13.46
C ASP A 2 -24.16 5.80 12.19
N GLN A 3 -25.08 5.47 11.27
CA GLN A 3 -24.83 5.55 9.83
C GLN A 3 -24.81 7.03 9.41
N ASP A 4 -23.93 7.34 8.45
CA ASP A 4 -23.66 8.64 7.82
C ASP A 4 -22.81 9.62 8.63
N MET A 5 -21.49 9.35 8.70
CA MET A 5 -20.58 10.48 8.53
C MET A 5 -20.90 11.12 7.18
N ASP A 6 -21.32 12.39 7.20
CA ASP A 6 -21.63 13.08 5.96
C ASP A 6 -20.36 13.15 5.06
N ALA A 7 -20.57 13.15 3.75
CA ALA A 7 -19.47 13.14 2.77
C ALA A 7 -18.47 14.29 2.99
N LYS A 8 -18.95 15.40 3.58
CA LYS A 8 -18.14 16.56 3.93
C LYS A 8 -17.19 16.28 5.10
N SER A 9 -17.65 15.58 6.13
CA SER A 9 -16.80 15.18 7.27
C SER A 9 -15.70 14.22 6.83
N LEU A 10 -16.02 13.30 5.92
CA LEU A 10 -15.04 12.41 5.29
C LEU A 10 -13.96 13.19 4.52
N GLU A 11 -14.38 14.15 3.69
CA GLU A 11 -13.46 15.02 2.94
C GLU A 11 -12.55 15.83 3.87
N MET A 12 -13.11 16.41 4.94
CA MET A 12 -12.34 17.14 5.95
C MET A 12 -11.34 16.25 6.69
N LEU A 13 -11.72 15.01 7.02
CA LEU A 13 -10.83 14.03 7.64
C LEU A 13 -9.68 13.65 6.69
N GLU A 14 -9.99 13.34 5.43
CA GLU A 14 -8.97 13.04 4.41
C GLU A 14 -7.99 14.20 4.24
N ASP A 15 -8.48 15.44 4.13
CA ASP A 15 -7.63 16.63 4.01
C ASP A 15 -6.73 16.83 5.23
N THR A 16 -7.26 16.58 6.43
CA THR A 16 -6.51 16.68 7.68
C THR A 16 -5.41 15.64 7.72
N LEU A 17 -5.73 14.36 7.49
CA LEU A 17 -4.77 13.26 7.44
C LEU A 17 -3.70 13.51 6.37
N ARG A 18 -4.11 13.95 5.18
CA ARG A 18 -3.19 14.25 4.08
C ARG A 18 -2.20 15.36 4.47
N LYS A 19 -2.67 16.45 5.07
CA LYS A 19 -1.80 17.54 5.55
C LYS A 19 -0.81 17.02 6.59
N THR A 20 -1.27 16.27 7.57
CA THR A 20 -0.43 15.67 8.61
C THR A 20 0.64 14.77 8.01
N MET A 21 0.29 13.90 7.05
CA MET A 21 1.22 13.00 6.38
C MET A 21 2.18 13.71 5.40
N LEU A 22 1.87 14.93 4.96
CA LEU A 22 2.82 15.74 4.19
C LEU A 22 3.83 16.46 5.09
N SER A 23 3.52 16.63 6.39
CA SER A 23 4.38 17.33 7.36
C SER A 23 5.15 16.42 8.30
N ALA A 24 4.70 15.18 8.52
CA ALA A 24 5.28 14.25 9.49
C ALA A 24 5.41 12.83 8.92
N SER A 25 6.40 12.08 9.39
CA SER A 25 6.60 10.66 9.08
C SER A 25 7.22 9.93 10.27
N GLY A 26 7.07 8.60 10.30
CA GLY A 26 7.61 7.75 11.36
C GLY A 26 6.97 8.03 12.72
N PRO A 27 7.75 8.09 13.81
CA PRO A 27 7.23 8.25 15.17
C PRO A 27 6.41 9.53 15.38
N GLU A 28 6.74 10.62 14.66
CA GLU A 28 5.97 11.87 14.72
C GLU A 28 4.58 11.66 14.12
N LEU A 29 4.49 10.95 12.98
CA LEU A 29 3.21 10.62 12.37
C LEU A 29 2.43 9.60 13.21
N ASP A 30 3.10 8.65 13.85
CA ASP A 30 2.45 7.72 14.79
C ASP A 30 1.77 8.47 15.95
N THR A 31 2.42 9.50 16.48
CA THR A 31 1.87 10.36 17.54
C THR A 31 0.68 11.16 17.01
N ALA A 32 0.82 11.80 15.85
CA ALA A 32 -0.26 12.59 15.25
C ALA A 32 -1.49 11.73 14.89
N LEU A 33 -1.30 10.51 14.39
CA LEU A 33 -2.40 9.58 14.11
C LEU A 33 -3.09 9.10 15.39
N ALA A 34 -2.34 8.89 16.48
CA ALA A 34 -2.92 8.59 17.78
C ALA A 34 -3.79 9.75 18.30
N GLU A 35 -3.33 10.99 18.18
CA GLU A 35 -4.11 12.19 18.55
C GLU A 35 -5.36 12.39 17.68
N LEU A 36 -5.31 11.96 16.42
CA LEU A 36 -6.46 11.96 15.50
C LEU A 36 -7.44 10.79 15.73
N GLY A 37 -7.23 9.97 16.76
CA GLY A 37 -8.13 8.88 17.13
C GLY A 37 -7.99 7.62 16.25
N TRP A 38 -6.76 7.28 15.84
CA TRP A 38 -6.51 6.09 15.02
C TRP A 38 -7.04 4.80 15.64
N ALA A 39 -6.88 4.61 16.95
CA ALA A 39 -7.32 3.39 17.63
C ALA A 39 -8.85 3.24 17.58
N GLU A 40 -9.58 4.33 17.83
CA GLU A 40 -11.04 4.40 17.74
C GLU A 40 -11.51 4.18 16.31
N MET A 41 -10.88 4.83 15.32
CA MET A 41 -11.21 4.63 13.91
C MET A 41 -10.98 3.17 13.46
N LEU A 42 -9.88 2.54 13.89
CA LEU A 42 -9.57 1.16 13.55
C LEU A 42 -10.58 0.18 14.17
N SER A 43 -11.03 0.43 15.40
CA SER A 43 -12.04 -0.37 16.08
C SER A 43 -13.44 -0.18 15.48
N ASP A 44 -13.86 1.07 15.31
CA ASP A 44 -15.26 1.40 15.06
C ASP A 44 -15.62 1.38 13.57
N ILE A 45 -14.68 1.76 12.70
CA ILE A 45 -14.89 1.92 11.25
C ILE A 45 -13.68 1.41 10.41
N PRO A 46 -13.21 0.16 10.60
CA PRO A 46 -12.01 -0.36 9.93
C PRO A 46 -12.12 -0.35 8.40
N ASP A 47 -13.30 -0.64 7.86
CA ASP A 47 -13.57 -0.65 6.41
C ASP A 47 -13.39 0.72 5.74
N LEU A 48 -13.40 1.79 6.52
CA LEU A 48 -13.15 3.17 6.07
C LEU A 48 -11.73 3.63 6.44
N ALA A 49 -11.32 3.39 7.69
CA ALA A 49 -10.04 3.85 8.23
C ALA A 49 -8.85 3.21 7.50
N ILE A 50 -8.89 1.89 7.24
CA ILE A 50 -7.79 1.18 6.58
C ILE A 50 -7.58 1.67 5.14
N PRO A 51 -8.60 1.71 4.26
CA PRO A 51 -8.42 2.26 2.92
C PRO A 51 -7.90 3.69 2.92
N LEU A 52 -8.47 4.56 3.76
CA LEU A 52 -8.13 5.97 3.79
C LEU A 52 -6.67 6.20 4.22
N VAL A 53 -6.31 5.72 5.41
CA VAL A 53 -4.97 5.95 5.99
C VAL A 53 -3.89 5.33 5.12
N PHE A 54 -4.04 4.06 4.72
CA PHE A 54 -2.99 3.38 3.97
C PHE A 54 -2.84 3.89 2.54
N ARG A 55 -3.95 4.26 1.86
CA ARG A 55 -3.85 4.94 0.56
C ARG A 55 -3.09 6.24 0.68
N LEU A 56 -3.41 7.07 1.69
CA LEU A 56 -2.73 8.34 1.93
C LEU A 56 -1.24 8.15 2.24
N LEU A 57 -0.86 7.18 3.07
CA LEU A 57 0.54 6.85 3.32
C LEU A 57 1.29 6.56 2.01
N GLY A 58 0.64 5.85 1.08
CA GLY A 58 1.18 5.58 -0.25
C GLY A 58 1.33 6.82 -1.11
N GLU A 59 0.29 7.64 -1.18
CA GLU A 59 0.24 8.84 -2.01
C GLU A 59 1.23 9.92 -1.56
N THR A 60 1.44 10.08 -0.25
CA THR A 60 2.28 11.17 0.30
C THR A 60 3.76 10.82 0.39
N GLY A 61 4.13 9.54 0.42
CA GLY A 61 5.50 9.15 0.73
C GLY A 61 5.77 8.87 2.21
N ALA A 62 4.86 9.25 3.11
CA ALA A 62 5.04 9.10 4.55
C ALA A 62 4.80 7.67 5.05
N HIS A 63 5.44 7.30 6.16
CA HIS A 63 5.27 5.99 6.78
C HIS A 63 4.89 6.11 8.24
N ALA A 64 4.16 5.13 8.75
CA ALA A 64 3.73 5.02 10.14
C ALA A 64 3.71 3.53 10.53
N SER A 65 3.83 3.24 11.82
CA SER A 65 3.80 1.88 12.38
C SER A 65 2.38 1.32 12.55
N VAL A 66 1.35 2.04 12.10
CA VAL A 66 -0.08 1.67 12.22
C VAL A 66 -0.45 0.31 11.61
N LEU A 67 0.38 -0.27 10.73
CA LEU A 67 0.20 -1.66 10.29
C LEU A 67 0.33 -2.67 11.43
N ASN A 68 1.16 -2.37 12.44
CA ASN A 68 1.25 -3.17 13.66
C ASN A 68 -0.10 -3.23 14.36
N ASP A 69 -0.81 -2.11 14.44
CA ASP A 69 -2.10 -2.04 15.12
C ASP A 69 -3.16 -2.83 14.34
N VAL A 70 -3.16 -2.74 13.00
CA VAL A 70 -4.03 -3.58 12.16
C VAL A 70 -3.75 -5.08 12.39
N MET A 71 -2.49 -5.48 12.58
CA MET A 71 -2.15 -6.86 12.90
C MET A 71 -2.63 -7.27 14.29
N LEU A 72 -2.45 -6.42 15.30
CA LEU A 72 -2.81 -6.68 16.69
C LEU A 72 -4.33 -6.74 16.90
N GLU A 73 -5.10 -5.90 16.19
CA GLU A 73 -6.56 -5.91 16.24
C GLU A 73 -7.13 -7.30 15.88
N THR A 74 -6.49 -8.01 14.94
CA THR A 74 -6.95 -9.34 14.52
C THR A 74 -6.88 -10.42 15.61
N ILE A 75 -6.13 -10.17 16.68
CA ILE A 75 -5.95 -11.06 17.82
C ILE A 75 -6.50 -10.46 19.12
N GLY A 76 -7.20 -9.33 19.06
CA GLY A 76 -7.68 -8.60 20.24
C GLY A 76 -6.54 -8.03 21.10
N GLY A 77 -5.38 -7.79 20.48
CA GLY A 77 -4.24 -7.15 21.14
C GLY A 77 -4.44 -5.65 21.28
N LEU A 78 -3.75 -5.03 22.23
CA LEU A 78 -3.77 -3.58 22.39
C LEU A 78 -2.88 -2.91 21.32
N PRO A 79 -3.30 -1.77 20.73
CA PRO A 79 -2.46 -0.96 19.86
C PRO A 79 -1.12 -0.59 20.52
N GLY A 80 -0.08 -0.37 19.72
CA GLY A 80 1.24 0.05 20.21
C GLY A 80 2.29 -1.06 20.28
N GLY A 81 1.93 -2.33 20.03
CA GLY A 81 2.88 -3.44 19.94
C GLY A 81 3.68 -3.46 18.62
N THR A 82 4.60 -4.41 18.52
CA THR A 82 5.47 -4.65 17.36
C THR A 82 5.43 -6.13 16.92
N PRO A 83 4.28 -6.63 16.43
CA PRO A 83 4.12 -8.04 16.10
C PRO A 83 5.06 -8.46 14.95
N PRO A 84 5.67 -9.65 15.00
CA PRO A 84 6.37 -10.23 13.86
C PRO A 84 5.42 -10.42 12.66
N MET A 85 5.90 -10.03 11.48
CA MET A 85 5.18 -10.13 10.22
C MET A 85 5.97 -10.98 9.22
N PRO A 86 5.31 -11.87 8.46
CA PRO A 86 5.99 -12.63 7.43
C PRO A 86 6.46 -11.71 6.31
N TYR A 87 7.66 -11.97 5.83
CA TYR A 87 8.28 -11.31 4.69
C TYR A 87 8.56 -12.34 3.59
N THR A 88 8.58 -11.89 2.35
CA THR A 88 8.87 -12.74 1.20
C THR A 88 10.20 -13.49 1.35
N GLY A 89 10.27 -14.71 0.80
CA GLY A 89 11.43 -15.58 0.97
C GLY A 89 11.43 -16.37 2.28
N GLY A 90 10.35 -16.32 3.06
CA GLY A 90 10.20 -17.08 4.31
C GLY A 90 10.85 -16.42 5.52
N GLY A 91 11.28 -15.16 5.40
CA GLY A 91 11.78 -14.37 6.51
C GLY A 91 10.65 -13.76 7.33
N TRP A 92 11.02 -13.19 8.47
CA TRP A 92 10.13 -12.45 9.35
C TRP A 92 10.73 -11.09 9.67
N VAL A 93 9.87 -10.08 9.81
CA VAL A 93 10.28 -8.72 10.16
C VAL A 93 9.36 -8.16 11.24
N VAL A 94 9.88 -7.24 12.04
CA VAL A 94 9.07 -6.36 12.90
C VAL A 94 9.17 -4.94 12.37
N TRP A 95 8.10 -4.16 12.53
CA TRP A 95 8.11 -2.73 12.28
C TRP A 95 8.39 -2.00 13.58
N GLU A 96 9.58 -1.41 13.69
CA GLU A 96 10.02 -0.70 14.89
C GLU A 96 9.28 0.64 15.01
N ARG A 97 8.80 0.96 16.22
CA ARG A 97 8.09 2.21 16.54
C ARG A 97 9.02 3.33 16.99
N ILE A 98 10.20 2.97 17.48
CA ILE A 98 11.15 3.91 18.08
C ILE A 98 12.29 4.15 17.07
N PRO A 99 12.68 5.41 16.84
CA PRO A 99 13.84 5.70 16.03
C PRO A 99 15.09 5.24 16.80
N SER A 100 15.86 4.33 16.23
CA SER A 100 17.24 4.07 16.64
C SER A 100 18.15 4.30 15.45
N ASP A 101 19.28 4.99 15.68
CA ASP A 101 20.26 5.30 14.63
C ASP A 101 20.83 4.04 13.95
N ASP A 102 20.75 2.89 14.65
CA ASP A 102 21.21 1.58 14.18
C ASP A 102 20.08 0.69 13.60
N CYS A 103 18.84 1.20 13.43
CA CYS A 103 17.77 0.39 12.87
C CYS A 103 17.99 0.16 11.37
N PRO A 104 18.17 -1.08 10.90
CA PRO A 104 18.22 -1.34 9.47
C PRO A 104 16.90 -0.91 8.84
N THR A 105 16.97 -0.07 7.80
CA THR A 105 15.80 0.31 7.03
C THR A 105 15.73 -0.53 5.76
N LEU A 106 14.53 -0.99 5.43
CA LEU A 106 14.25 -1.67 4.18
C LEU A 106 13.43 -0.73 3.32
N GLY A 107 14.06 -0.13 2.31
CA GLY A 107 13.42 0.85 1.42
C GLY A 107 12.86 2.08 2.16
N GLY A 108 13.59 2.55 3.19
CA GLY A 108 13.18 3.69 4.01
C GLY A 108 12.15 3.36 5.10
N LEU A 109 11.76 2.10 5.26
CA LEU A 109 10.87 1.65 6.34
C LEU A 109 11.68 1.05 7.49
N PRO A 110 11.32 1.29 8.77
CA PRO A 110 12.03 0.78 9.94
C PRO A 110 11.69 -0.70 10.19
N LEU A 111 12.02 -1.56 9.22
CA LEU A 111 11.75 -2.98 9.22
C LEU A 111 13.03 -3.75 9.60
N ARG A 112 12.97 -4.44 10.74
CA ARG A 112 14.08 -5.26 11.23
C ARG A 112 13.76 -6.74 11.10
N GLY A 113 14.71 -7.52 10.57
CA GLY A 113 14.60 -8.97 10.51
C GLY A 113 14.55 -9.62 11.90
N VAL A 114 13.69 -10.62 12.05
CA VAL A 114 13.60 -11.47 13.24
C VAL A 114 13.64 -12.96 12.84
N PRO A 115 14.08 -13.87 13.73
CA PRO A 115 14.22 -15.29 13.39
C PRO A 115 12.91 -15.97 13.00
N ASP A 116 11.83 -15.65 13.72
CA ASP A 116 10.52 -16.26 13.56
C ASP A 116 9.38 -15.33 14.04
N GLY A 117 8.15 -15.82 13.95
CA GLY A 117 6.95 -15.13 14.36
C GLY A 117 5.74 -16.05 14.41
N GLU A 118 4.66 -15.57 15.03
CA GLU A 118 3.41 -16.30 15.12
C GLU A 118 2.53 -16.07 13.87
N LEU A 119 1.89 -17.13 13.39
CA LEU A 119 0.95 -17.05 12.28
C LEU A 119 -0.38 -16.43 12.73
N MET A 120 -0.64 -15.20 12.27
CA MET A 120 -1.87 -14.46 12.57
C MET A 120 -2.83 -14.41 11.38
N ARG A 121 -4.09 -13.99 11.60
CA ARG A 121 -5.03 -13.69 10.51
C ARG A 121 -4.56 -12.41 9.84
N MET A 122 -4.21 -12.48 8.55
CA MET A 122 -3.58 -11.37 7.82
C MET A 122 -4.51 -10.69 6.82
N GLY A 123 -5.82 -10.95 6.87
CA GLY A 123 -6.78 -10.46 5.87
C GLY A 123 -6.75 -8.93 5.76
N GLU A 124 -7.05 -8.25 6.86
CA GLU A 124 -7.06 -6.78 6.93
C GLU A 124 -5.68 -6.17 6.73
N ALA A 125 -4.64 -6.75 7.33
CA ALA A 125 -3.28 -6.29 7.14
C ALA A 125 -2.81 -6.39 5.67
N ARG A 126 -3.22 -7.43 4.93
CA ARG A 126 -2.96 -7.53 3.48
C ARG A 126 -3.73 -6.49 2.68
N ARG A 127 -4.98 -6.17 3.05
CA ARG A 127 -5.74 -5.08 2.42
C ARG A 127 -5.08 -3.73 2.68
N ALA A 128 -4.66 -3.48 3.92
CA ALA A 128 -3.92 -2.28 4.32
C ALA A 128 -2.66 -2.08 3.47
N VAL A 129 -1.80 -3.10 3.38
CA VAL A 129 -0.62 -3.08 2.50
C VAL A 129 -1.01 -2.89 1.03
N GLY A 130 -2.12 -3.49 0.59
CA GLY A 130 -2.66 -3.32 -0.76
C GLY A 130 -3.03 -1.86 -1.06
N TRP A 131 -3.74 -1.18 -0.17
CA TRP A 131 -4.07 0.24 -0.29
C TRP A 131 -2.83 1.12 -0.31
N TRP A 132 -1.82 0.78 0.50
CA TRP A 132 -0.53 1.47 0.49
C TRP A 132 0.20 1.32 -0.86
N LEU A 133 0.21 0.12 -1.43
CA LEU A 133 0.78 -0.15 -2.74
C LEU A 133 0.04 0.62 -3.85
N VAL A 134 -1.29 0.67 -3.80
CA VAL A 134 -2.11 1.46 -4.74
C VAL A 134 -1.81 2.96 -4.63
N GLY A 135 -1.76 3.51 -3.42
CA GLY A 135 -1.41 4.91 -3.20
C GLY A 135 -0.01 5.26 -3.73
N SER A 136 0.97 4.40 -3.47
CA SER A 136 2.33 4.55 -4.02
C SER A 136 2.33 4.49 -5.55
N ALA A 137 1.53 3.61 -6.14
CA ALA A 137 1.39 3.51 -7.60
C ALA A 137 0.78 4.78 -8.21
N ARG A 138 -0.25 5.35 -7.56
CA ARG A 138 -0.87 6.63 -7.97
C ARG A 138 0.14 7.78 -7.89
N ALA A 139 0.96 7.86 -6.85
CA ALA A 139 2.02 8.85 -6.73
C ALA A 139 3.05 8.75 -7.86
N MET A 140 3.53 7.53 -8.17
CA MET A 140 4.44 7.29 -9.30
C MET A 140 3.83 7.71 -10.64
N LEU A 141 2.56 7.37 -10.88
CA LEU A 141 1.83 7.77 -12.09
C LEU A 141 1.71 9.30 -12.18
N ASN A 142 1.39 9.98 -11.09
CA ASN A 142 1.28 11.43 -11.04
C ASN A 142 2.61 12.12 -11.33
N LEU A 143 3.71 11.63 -10.76
CA LEU A 143 5.07 12.10 -11.03
C LEU A 143 5.42 11.94 -12.52
N ALA A 144 5.22 10.75 -13.09
CA ALA A 144 5.51 10.49 -14.50
C ALA A 144 4.61 11.28 -15.45
N ARG A 145 3.33 11.47 -15.10
CA ARG A 145 2.39 12.28 -15.88
C ARG A 145 2.82 13.74 -15.93
N ARG A 146 3.20 14.34 -14.79
CA ARG A 146 3.73 15.71 -14.74
C ARG A 146 4.96 15.84 -15.63
N HIS A 147 5.94 14.95 -15.45
CA HIS A 147 7.13 14.93 -16.30
C HIS A 147 6.78 14.82 -17.80
N ALA A 148 5.80 13.97 -18.15
CA ALA A 148 5.41 13.79 -19.55
C ALA A 148 4.77 15.03 -20.18
N LEU A 149 4.05 15.82 -19.38
CA LEU A 149 3.43 17.07 -19.82
C LEU A 149 4.47 18.20 -19.96
N ASP A 150 5.42 18.27 -19.03
CA ASP A 150 6.38 19.38 -18.97
C ASP A 150 7.59 19.17 -19.91
N ARG A 151 8.04 17.92 -20.09
CA ARG A 151 9.24 17.62 -20.87
C ARG A 151 8.98 17.74 -22.38
N VAL A 152 9.73 18.61 -23.04
CA VAL A 152 9.70 18.79 -24.50
C VAL A 152 10.86 18.04 -25.17
N GLN A 153 10.54 17.22 -26.16
CA GLN A 153 11.49 16.52 -27.04
C GLN A 153 10.91 16.47 -28.45
N PHE A 154 11.78 16.56 -29.47
CA PHE A 154 11.36 16.58 -30.88
C PHE A 154 10.27 17.64 -31.16
N GLY A 155 10.43 18.82 -30.56
CA GLY A 155 9.56 19.99 -30.79
C GLY A 155 8.18 19.95 -30.13
N ARG A 156 7.87 18.97 -29.26
CA ARG A 156 6.59 18.93 -28.53
C ARG A 156 6.71 18.23 -27.16
N PRO A 157 5.73 18.40 -26.25
CA PRO A 157 5.66 17.61 -25.02
C PRO A 157 5.70 16.11 -25.28
N ILE A 158 6.39 15.34 -24.42
CA ILE A 158 6.51 13.89 -24.63
C ILE A 158 5.18 13.15 -24.44
N ALA A 159 4.20 13.74 -23.74
CA ALA A 159 2.82 13.27 -23.70
C ALA A 159 2.17 13.18 -25.11
N GLY A 160 2.71 13.87 -26.11
CA GLY A 160 2.30 13.79 -27.50
C GLY A 160 2.64 12.47 -28.20
N PHE A 161 3.53 11.64 -27.66
CA PHE A 161 3.90 10.34 -28.24
C PHE A 161 3.00 9.20 -27.75
N GLN A 162 2.51 8.36 -28.68
CA GLN A 162 1.64 7.24 -28.34
C GLN A 162 2.28 6.25 -27.36
N ALA A 163 3.58 5.96 -27.52
CA ALA A 163 4.29 5.05 -26.63
C ALA A 163 4.27 5.51 -25.15
N ILE A 164 4.31 6.83 -24.90
CA ILE A 164 4.20 7.38 -23.54
C ILE A 164 2.76 7.29 -23.06
N ARG A 165 1.78 7.67 -23.89
CA ARG A 165 0.35 7.62 -23.51
C ARG A 165 -0.11 6.21 -23.21
N HIS A 166 0.18 5.22 -24.06
CA HIS A 166 -0.20 3.83 -23.84
C HIS A 166 0.41 3.30 -22.54
N ARG A 167 1.70 3.60 -22.29
CA ARG A 167 2.36 3.17 -21.06
C ARG A 167 1.71 3.76 -19.80
N LEU A 168 1.37 5.04 -19.79
CA LEU A 168 0.67 5.67 -18.65
C LEU A 168 -0.77 5.19 -18.51
N ALA A 169 -1.47 4.93 -19.63
CA ALA A 169 -2.82 4.38 -19.62
C ALA A 169 -2.84 2.94 -19.08
N GLU A 170 -1.92 2.08 -19.49
CA GLU A 170 -1.76 0.72 -18.97
C GLU A 170 -1.46 0.72 -17.47
N THR A 171 -0.61 1.66 -17.00
CA THR A 171 -0.37 1.85 -15.58
C THR A 171 -1.65 2.21 -14.83
N LEU A 172 -2.43 3.16 -15.35
CA LEU A 172 -3.70 3.54 -14.74
C LEU A 172 -4.67 2.36 -14.68
N VAL A 173 -4.83 1.61 -15.77
CA VAL A 173 -5.68 0.40 -15.81
C VAL A 173 -5.26 -0.63 -14.76
N ALA A 174 -3.94 -0.85 -14.60
CA ALA A 174 -3.45 -1.76 -13.57
C ALA A 174 -3.77 -1.29 -12.15
N ILE A 175 -3.69 0.02 -11.88
CA ILE A 175 -4.03 0.63 -10.59
C ILE A 175 -5.53 0.49 -10.31
N GLU A 176 -6.38 0.93 -11.24
CA GLU A 176 -7.85 0.87 -11.08
C GLU A 176 -8.32 -0.59 -10.91
N GLY A 177 -7.74 -1.52 -11.67
CA GLY A 177 -8.04 -2.94 -11.52
C GLY A 177 -7.64 -3.51 -10.16
N ALA A 178 -6.49 -3.11 -9.60
CA ALA A 178 -6.09 -3.53 -8.26
C ALA A 178 -6.97 -2.90 -7.17
N GLU A 179 -7.31 -1.62 -7.30
CA GLU A 179 -8.19 -0.93 -6.36
C GLU A 179 -9.57 -1.57 -6.30
N ALA A 180 -10.15 -1.92 -7.46
CA ALA A 180 -11.42 -2.64 -7.52
C ALA A 180 -11.38 -3.98 -6.73
N THR A 181 -10.25 -4.70 -6.75
CA THR A 181 -10.12 -5.93 -5.95
C THR A 181 -10.04 -5.69 -4.44
N LEU A 182 -9.49 -4.55 -4.01
CA LEU A 182 -9.39 -4.19 -2.58
C LEU A 182 -10.73 -3.80 -1.97
N GLN A 183 -11.66 -3.32 -2.79
CA GLN A 183 -13.03 -2.96 -2.38
C GLN A 183 -13.97 -4.17 -2.27
N LEU A 184 -13.55 -5.38 -2.67
CA LEU A 184 -14.41 -6.55 -2.60
C LEU A 184 -14.65 -7.00 -1.14
N PRO A 185 -15.90 -7.26 -0.73
CA PRO A 185 -16.27 -7.54 0.67
C PRO A 185 -15.78 -8.90 1.21
N GLY A 186 -15.32 -9.81 0.35
CA GLY A 186 -14.75 -11.10 0.77
C GLY A 186 -15.76 -12.12 1.33
N THR A 187 -17.03 -12.02 0.92
CA THR A 187 -18.19 -12.76 1.47
C THR A 187 -18.05 -14.29 1.50
N GLU A 188 -17.53 -14.93 0.46
CA GLU A 188 -17.35 -16.40 0.45
C GLU A 188 -15.96 -16.86 0.94
N SER A 189 -14.96 -15.98 0.88
CA SER A 189 -13.59 -16.30 1.30
C SER A 189 -12.77 -15.04 1.52
N ALA A 190 -12.82 -14.50 2.74
CA ALA A 190 -12.12 -13.27 3.10
C ALA A 190 -10.60 -13.37 2.91
N ASP A 191 -9.98 -14.48 3.34
CA ASP A 191 -8.52 -14.67 3.21
C ASP A 191 -8.08 -14.79 1.74
N LEU A 192 -8.82 -15.53 0.91
CA LEU A 192 -8.54 -15.62 -0.52
C LEU A 192 -8.70 -14.27 -1.21
N THR A 193 -9.74 -13.53 -0.87
CA THR A 193 -10.00 -12.18 -1.41
C THR A 193 -8.85 -11.23 -1.05
N ALA A 194 -8.46 -11.18 0.22
CA ALA A 194 -7.35 -10.35 0.68
C ALA A 194 -6.00 -10.75 0.05
N MET A 195 -5.73 -12.06 -0.11
CA MET A 195 -4.53 -12.54 -0.80
C MET A 195 -4.48 -12.08 -2.26
N LEU A 196 -5.59 -12.24 -3.00
CA LEU A 196 -5.66 -11.85 -4.40
C LEU A 196 -5.62 -10.33 -4.57
N ALA A 197 -6.28 -9.58 -3.70
CA ALA A 197 -6.29 -8.12 -3.73
C ALA A 197 -4.89 -7.54 -3.45
N LYS A 198 -4.18 -8.05 -2.42
CA LYS A 198 -2.76 -7.71 -2.20
C LYS A 198 -1.94 -8.07 -3.43
N ALA A 199 -2.07 -9.28 -3.96
CA ALA A 199 -1.30 -9.69 -5.14
C ALA A 199 -1.53 -8.78 -6.36
N ALA A 200 -2.77 -8.35 -6.60
CA ALA A 200 -3.12 -7.39 -7.65
C ALA A 200 -2.47 -6.03 -7.39
N ALA A 201 -2.55 -5.50 -6.17
CA ALA A 201 -1.92 -4.23 -5.77
C ALA A 201 -0.40 -4.25 -5.92
N GLY A 202 0.27 -5.33 -5.49
CA GLY A 202 1.70 -5.52 -5.69
C GLY A 202 2.09 -5.54 -7.17
N LYS A 203 1.35 -6.27 -8.00
CA LYS A 203 1.57 -6.29 -9.46
C LYS A 203 1.35 -4.91 -10.09
N ALA A 204 0.34 -4.16 -9.66
CA ALA A 204 0.05 -2.82 -10.14
C ALA A 204 1.17 -1.84 -9.75
N ALA A 205 1.61 -1.84 -8.50
CA ALA A 205 2.70 -1.00 -8.01
C ALA A 205 4.03 -1.28 -8.74
N LEU A 206 4.38 -2.56 -8.96
CA LEU A 206 5.58 -2.93 -9.72
C LEU A 206 5.47 -2.55 -11.21
N THR A 207 4.26 -2.57 -11.77
CA THR A 207 4.01 -2.08 -13.14
C THR A 207 4.19 -0.58 -13.22
N ALA A 208 3.60 0.17 -12.27
CA ALA A 208 3.77 1.60 -12.14
C ALA A 208 5.25 1.97 -11.99
N ALA A 209 6.00 1.29 -11.12
CA ALA A 209 7.44 1.50 -10.96
C ALA A 209 8.19 1.39 -12.28
N ARG A 210 8.05 0.27 -13.02
CA ARG A 210 8.72 0.07 -14.31
C ARG A 210 8.30 1.09 -15.37
N HIS A 211 7.01 1.36 -15.46
CA HIS A 211 6.45 2.25 -16.48
C HIS A 211 6.85 3.70 -16.23
N CYS A 212 6.69 4.18 -15.00
CA CYS A 212 7.00 5.55 -14.61
C CYS A 212 8.51 5.82 -14.68
N GLN A 213 9.36 4.87 -14.25
CA GLN A 213 10.82 4.96 -14.41
C GLN A 213 11.20 5.23 -15.87
N GLN A 214 10.62 4.49 -16.82
CA GLN A 214 10.92 4.69 -18.23
C GLN A 214 10.45 6.04 -18.76
N VAL A 215 9.27 6.52 -18.33
CA VAL A 215 8.73 7.82 -18.77
C VAL A 215 9.60 8.97 -18.26
N LEU A 216 10.08 8.88 -17.02
CA LEU A 216 10.99 9.84 -16.41
C LEU A 216 12.41 9.74 -17.00
N GLY A 217 12.83 8.56 -17.48
CA GLY A 217 14.14 8.37 -18.07
C GLY A 217 15.26 8.67 -17.06
N GLY A 218 16.29 9.41 -17.48
CA GLY A 218 17.48 9.67 -16.66
C GLY A 218 17.18 10.28 -15.29
N ILE A 219 16.27 11.27 -15.19
CA ILE A 219 15.93 11.92 -13.91
C ILE A 219 15.24 10.96 -12.93
N GLY A 220 14.56 9.92 -13.43
CA GLY A 220 13.97 8.89 -12.58
C GLY A 220 14.99 7.99 -11.89
N PHE A 221 16.25 7.99 -12.32
CA PHE A 221 17.33 7.23 -11.69
C PHE A 221 18.09 8.02 -10.62
N THR A 222 17.81 9.30 -10.47
CA THR A 222 18.57 10.15 -9.55
C THR A 222 17.86 10.33 -8.22
N ALA A 223 18.64 10.64 -7.18
CA ALA A 223 18.11 10.90 -5.84
C ALA A 223 17.38 12.27 -5.75
N GLU A 224 17.56 13.17 -6.72
CA GLU A 224 16.87 14.48 -6.72
C GLU A 224 15.40 14.38 -7.12
N HIS A 225 14.92 13.22 -7.59
CA HIS A 225 13.53 13.03 -7.97
C HIS A 225 12.83 12.03 -7.05
N ASP A 226 11.65 12.40 -6.53
CA ASP A 226 10.88 11.61 -5.55
C ASP A 226 10.43 10.22 -6.01
N LEU A 227 10.68 9.84 -7.27
CA LEU A 227 10.22 8.57 -7.82
C LEU A 227 10.87 7.40 -7.07
N HIS A 228 12.17 7.53 -6.76
CA HIS A 228 12.94 6.47 -6.12
C HIS A 228 12.35 6.06 -4.76
N VAL A 229 11.82 7.02 -3.98
CA VAL A 229 11.17 6.77 -2.69
C VAL A 229 9.98 5.83 -2.86
N HIS A 230 9.08 6.13 -3.81
CA HIS A 230 7.91 5.29 -4.06
C HIS A 230 8.28 3.93 -4.68
N VAL A 231 9.30 3.87 -5.54
CA VAL A 231 9.78 2.61 -6.13
C VAL A 231 10.38 1.69 -5.07
N GLN A 232 11.28 2.20 -4.22
CA GLN A 232 11.87 1.44 -3.13
C GLN A 232 10.77 0.93 -2.19
N ARG A 233 9.83 1.80 -1.82
CA ARG A 233 8.74 1.42 -0.92
C ARG A 233 7.80 0.38 -1.52
N ALA A 234 7.48 0.48 -2.82
CA ALA A 234 6.67 -0.52 -3.52
C ALA A 234 7.34 -1.91 -3.52
N LEU A 235 8.67 -1.98 -3.72
CA LEU A 235 9.41 -3.25 -3.67
C LEU A 235 9.35 -3.88 -2.28
N VAL A 236 9.46 -3.07 -1.23
CA VAL A 236 9.45 -3.55 0.16
C VAL A 236 8.05 -3.99 0.59
N LEU A 237 7.04 -3.17 0.31
CA LEU A 237 5.64 -3.45 0.65
C LEU A 237 5.08 -4.65 -0.14
N ASP A 238 5.51 -4.88 -1.38
CA ASP A 238 5.15 -6.12 -2.08
C ASP A 238 5.65 -7.34 -1.30
N GLY A 239 6.89 -7.30 -0.81
CA GLY A 239 7.47 -8.38 0.01
C GLY A 239 6.77 -8.63 1.35
N LEU A 240 6.22 -7.59 1.98
CA LEU A 240 5.61 -7.66 3.32
C LEU A 240 4.26 -8.38 3.28
N LEU A 241 4.03 -9.37 4.16
CA LEU A 241 2.84 -10.23 4.17
C LEU A 241 2.67 -11.11 2.90
N GLY A 242 3.78 -11.41 2.23
CA GLY A 242 3.90 -12.29 1.07
C GLY A 242 3.76 -11.57 -0.27
N ASN A 243 4.68 -11.79 -1.22
CA ASN A 243 4.70 -11.04 -2.47
C ASN A 243 3.62 -11.47 -3.48
N ALA A 244 3.39 -10.64 -4.52
CA ALA A 244 2.37 -10.92 -5.52
C ALA A 244 2.48 -12.34 -6.14
N LYS A 245 3.70 -12.83 -6.37
CA LYS A 245 3.94 -14.17 -6.94
C LYS A 245 3.65 -15.29 -5.94
N GLU A 246 4.08 -15.14 -4.69
CA GLU A 246 3.85 -16.07 -3.59
C GLU A 246 2.36 -16.19 -3.27
N LEU A 247 1.66 -15.05 -3.15
CA LEU A 247 0.22 -15.02 -2.87
C LEU A 247 -0.59 -15.61 -4.03
N THR A 248 -0.26 -15.29 -5.28
CA THR A 248 -0.93 -15.90 -6.45
C THR A 248 -0.74 -17.42 -6.46
N ARG A 249 0.49 -17.89 -6.18
CA ARG A 249 0.77 -19.33 -6.08
C ARG A 249 -0.01 -19.98 -4.94
N LYS A 250 -0.03 -19.36 -3.76
CA LYS A 250 -0.75 -19.86 -2.58
C LYS A 250 -2.25 -19.93 -2.81
N ALA A 251 -2.84 -18.88 -3.40
CA ALA A 251 -4.24 -18.86 -3.81
C ALA A 251 -4.55 -20.00 -4.79
N GLY A 252 -3.73 -20.16 -5.84
CA GLY A 252 -3.89 -21.25 -6.81
C GLY A 252 -3.78 -22.65 -6.18
N ALA A 253 -2.84 -22.85 -5.26
CA ALA A 253 -2.71 -24.11 -4.52
C ALA A 253 -3.95 -24.38 -3.65
N GLY A 254 -4.46 -23.37 -2.95
CA GLY A 254 -5.68 -23.47 -2.14
C GLY A 254 -6.92 -23.81 -2.99
N LEU A 255 -7.09 -23.16 -4.15
CA LEU A 255 -8.18 -23.45 -5.08
C LEU A 255 -8.11 -24.87 -5.64
N ARG A 256 -6.92 -25.35 -5.99
CA ARG A 256 -6.71 -26.74 -6.44
C ARG A 256 -7.04 -27.75 -5.35
N ALA A 257 -6.62 -27.49 -4.11
CA ALA A 257 -6.90 -28.36 -2.97
C ALA A 257 -8.40 -28.40 -2.64
N ARG A 258 -9.09 -27.27 -2.74
CA ARG A 258 -10.53 -27.16 -2.53
C ARG A 258 -11.34 -27.85 -3.63
N GLY A 259 -10.84 -27.89 -4.86
CA GLY A 259 -11.55 -28.45 -6.01
C GLY A 259 -12.72 -27.58 -6.52
N SER A 260 -12.85 -26.35 -6.03
CA SER A 260 -13.89 -25.39 -6.45
C SER A 260 -13.38 -23.95 -6.38
N VAL A 261 -13.93 -23.07 -7.21
CA VAL A 261 -13.63 -21.63 -7.18
C VAL A 261 -14.80 -20.90 -6.51
N PRO A 262 -14.60 -20.26 -5.33
CA PRO A 262 -15.64 -19.44 -4.70
C PRO A 262 -15.92 -18.20 -5.56
N ARG A 263 -17.14 -17.69 -5.47
CA ARG A 263 -17.47 -16.37 -6.04
C ARG A 263 -16.91 -15.30 -5.12
N LEU A 264 -16.09 -14.42 -5.69
CA LEU A 264 -15.44 -13.32 -4.96
C LEU A 264 -16.16 -11.98 -5.13
N ALA A 265 -16.99 -11.86 -6.17
CA ALA A 265 -17.77 -10.68 -6.49
C ALA A 265 -19.10 -11.08 -7.11
N HIS A 266 -20.16 -10.33 -6.82
CA HIS A 266 -21.38 -10.31 -7.61
C HIS A 266 -21.25 -9.11 -8.56
N LEU A 267 -20.83 -9.39 -9.80
CA LEU A 267 -20.71 -8.38 -10.87
C LEU A 267 -22.05 -8.24 -11.61
#